data_AF-A0AAU3NR90-F1
#
_entry.id   AF-A0AAU3NR90-F1
#
_cell.length_a   1.000
_cell.length_b   1.000
_cell.length_c   1.000
_cell.angle_alpha   90.00
_cell.angle_beta   90.00
_cell.angle_gamma   90.00
#
_symmetry.space_group_name_H-M   'P 1'
#
loop_
_entity.id
_entity.type
_entity.pdbx_description
1 polymer ?
#
loop_
_entity_poly.entity_id
_entity_poly.type
_entity_poly.pdbx_seq_one_letter_code
_entity_poly.pdbx_strand_id
1 'polypeptide(L)'
;MTLRQWVGDVENFQTHYWRRAPAVFQPEGEALSPIGLSDVEDVLCSGLLRTPHVELTQAGTQIPEGDYTRVHTVLARENPGFADPAKIIAAIGSGATLLLRNVEQWHRSTADLCADLAAELGQRVEAFFFVTPPGGQGLAVHRDDADVLLIQVAGSKRWSVHGGPDNEQWQPQKVTGDPGPPLLSNRVHTGEVLYIPRAFAHSAVAEDEISAHLSLTIREVAESDLVRTALRHAMAGLPQAARPLSEERLLDSAARTLDHLRTRLDGLEPKDLLRAARDASLRRQTEPIPRLGIEAASRTAAFRPDTAGTPFPAE
;
A
#
# COMPACT_ATOMS: atom_id res chain seq x y z
N MET A 1 -15.75 -1.75 6.21
CA MET A 1 -15.91 -3.17 5.78
C MET A 1 -14.92 -4.00 6.59
N THR A 2 -15.27 -5.20 7.05
CA THR A 2 -14.46 -5.94 8.04
C THR A 2 -13.94 -7.28 7.51
N LEU A 3 -12.87 -7.80 8.13
CA LEU A 3 -12.30 -9.11 7.78
C LEU A 3 -13.35 -10.23 7.79
N ARG A 4 -14.28 -10.18 8.75
CA ARG A 4 -15.42 -11.11 8.86
C ARG A 4 -16.24 -11.23 7.57
N GLN A 5 -16.41 -10.13 6.84
CA GLN A 5 -17.17 -10.14 5.58
C GLN A 5 -16.47 -10.92 4.46
N TRP A 6 -15.18 -11.20 4.59
CA TRP A 6 -14.42 -11.96 3.59
C TRP A 6 -14.16 -13.40 3.99
N VAL A 7 -13.83 -13.63 5.27
CA VAL A 7 -13.42 -14.96 5.74
C VAL A 7 -14.51 -15.70 6.50
N GLY A 8 -15.64 -15.03 6.79
CA GLY A 8 -16.75 -15.57 7.57
C GLY A 8 -16.36 -15.76 9.04
N ASP A 9 -15.86 -16.94 9.39
CA ASP A 9 -15.40 -17.25 10.74
C ASP A 9 -13.95 -16.74 10.95
N VAL A 10 -13.85 -15.57 11.59
CA VAL A 10 -12.56 -14.91 11.89
C VAL A 10 -11.71 -15.73 12.85
N GLU A 11 -12.30 -16.43 13.82
CA GLU A 11 -11.53 -17.24 14.76
C GLU A 11 -10.90 -18.43 14.03
N ASN A 12 -11.70 -19.14 13.24
CA ASN A 12 -11.21 -20.21 12.39
C ASN A 12 -10.14 -19.73 11.40
N PHE A 13 -10.32 -18.53 10.82
CA PHE A 13 -9.31 -17.89 9.98
C PHE A 13 -7.97 -17.71 10.72
N GLN A 14 -8.00 -17.12 11.92
CA GLN A 14 -6.81 -16.85 12.72
C GLN A 14 -6.12 -18.12 13.22
N THR A 15 -6.87 -19.17 13.54
CA THR A 15 -6.31 -20.42 14.06
C THR A 15 -5.74 -21.32 12.96
N HIS A 16 -6.38 -21.40 11.79
CA HIS A 16 -6.01 -22.40 10.77
C HIS A 16 -5.29 -21.83 9.56
N TYR A 17 -5.54 -20.56 9.19
CA TYR A 17 -5.05 -20.01 7.92
C TYR A 17 -4.02 -18.93 8.13
N TRP A 18 -4.28 -17.95 9.00
CA TRP A 18 -3.41 -16.81 9.24
C TRP A 18 -1.95 -17.24 9.49
N ARG A 19 -1.07 -16.86 8.56
CA ARG A 19 0.37 -17.19 8.52
C ARG A 19 0.71 -18.68 8.49
N ARG A 20 -0.23 -19.53 8.06
CA ARG A 20 -0.08 -21.00 8.07
C ARG A 20 -0.43 -21.64 6.74
N ALA A 21 -1.56 -21.28 6.14
CA ALA A 21 -2.07 -21.94 4.95
C ALA A 21 -2.85 -20.98 4.04
N PRO A 22 -2.73 -21.13 2.71
CA PRO A 22 -3.58 -20.40 1.78
C PRO A 22 -5.00 -20.98 1.74
N ALA A 23 -5.99 -20.14 1.44
CA ALA A 23 -7.38 -20.57 1.30
C ALA A 23 -8.20 -19.62 0.43
N VAL A 24 -9.19 -20.19 -0.25
CA VAL A 24 -10.25 -19.45 -0.95
C VAL A 24 -11.49 -19.44 -0.06
N PHE A 25 -12.09 -18.27 0.10
CA PHE A 25 -13.31 -18.01 0.83
C PHE A 25 -14.40 -17.57 -0.13
N GLN A 26 -15.63 -17.99 0.15
CA GLN A 26 -16.85 -17.65 -0.59
C GLN A 26 -17.77 -16.82 0.32
N PRO A 27 -17.48 -15.52 0.49
CA PRO A 27 -18.29 -14.66 1.33
C PRO A 27 -19.72 -14.48 0.79
N GLU A 28 -20.67 -14.32 1.71
CA GLU A 28 -22.07 -14.05 1.40
C GLU A 28 -22.33 -12.54 1.30
N GLY A 29 -23.04 -12.10 0.26
CA GLY A 29 -23.47 -10.70 0.09
C GLY A 29 -22.92 -10.01 -1.16
N GLU A 30 -23.47 -8.84 -1.49
CA GLU A 30 -23.08 -8.05 -2.65
C GLU A 30 -21.97 -7.03 -2.34
N ALA A 31 -21.13 -6.74 -3.34
CA ALA A 31 -20.09 -5.69 -3.37
C ALA A 31 -18.97 -5.81 -2.32
N LEU A 32 -18.04 -6.74 -2.55
CA LEU A 32 -16.90 -6.95 -1.63
C LEU A 32 -15.70 -6.05 -1.89
N SER A 33 -15.56 -5.54 -3.11
CA SER A 33 -14.48 -4.62 -3.47
C SER A 33 -15.04 -3.20 -3.57
N PRO A 34 -14.40 -2.20 -2.95
CA PRO A 34 -14.80 -0.81 -3.09
C PRO A 34 -14.46 -0.22 -4.47
N ILE A 35 -13.61 -0.89 -5.26
CA ILE A 35 -13.15 -0.46 -6.57
C ILE A 35 -13.48 -1.54 -7.62
N GLY A 36 -14.06 -1.11 -8.74
CA GLY A 36 -14.42 -1.92 -9.90
C GLY A 36 -13.68 -1.50 -11.17
N LEU A 37 -13.98 -2.17 -12.29
CA LEU A 37 -13.40 -1.83 -13.59
C LEU A 37 -13.83 -0.43 -14.09
N SER A 38 -15.04 0.03 -13.75
CA SER A 38 -15.50 1.38 -14.08
C SER A 38 -14.66 2.45 -13.38
N ASP A 39 -14.34 2.26 -12.10
CA ASP A 39 -13.49 3.20 -11.35
C ASP A 39 -12.07 3.26 -11.93
N VAL A 40 -11.55 2.12 -12.39
CA VAL A 40 -10.26 2.03 -13.10
C VAL A 40 -10.29 2.78 -14.42
N GLU A 41 -11.37 2.63 -15.19
CA GLU A 41 -11.56 3.38 -16.44
C GLU A 41 -11.64 4.89 -16.17
N ASP A 42 -12.44 5.29 -15.17
CA ASP A 42 -12.61 6.69 -14.78
C ASP A 42 -11.29 7.33 -14.34
N VAL A 43 -10.49 6.66 -13.50
CA VAL A 43 -9.21 7.23 -13.03
C VAL A 43 -8.18 7.33 -14.15
N LEU A 44 -8.12 6.35 -15.05
CA LEU A 44 -7.24 6.40 -16.23
C LEU A 44 -7.64 7.59 -17.13
N CYS A 45 -8.94 7.78 -17.34
CA CYS A 45 -9.48 8.85 -18.16
C CYS A 45 -9.45 10.24 -17.49
N SER A 46 -9.34 10.32 -16.16
CA SER A 46 -9.30 11.60 -15.40
C SER A 46 -8.09 12.48 -15.74
N GLY A 47 -7.00 11.88 -16.23
CA GLY A 47 -5.77 12.57 -16.62
C GLY A 47 -4.81 12.89 -15.47
N LEU A 48 -5.11 12.56 -14.22
CA LEU A 48 -4.23 12.85 -13.08
C LEU A 48 -3.37 11.66 -12.62
N LEU A 49 -3.74 10.42 -13.00
CA LEU A 49 -2.95 9.24 -12.66
C LEU A 49 -1.59 9.28 -13.35
N ARG A 50 -0.53 8.98 -12.60
CA ARG A 50 0.87 9.12 -13.04
C ARG A 50 1.72 7.98 -12.49
N THR A 51 2.88 7.72 -13.10
CA THR A 51 3.87 6.80 -12.52
C THR A 51 4.37 7.33 -11.16
N PRO A 52 4.65 6.45 -10.18
CA PRO A 52 4.59 4.98 -10.23
C PRO A 52 3.23 4.37 -9.79
N HIS A 53 2.13 5.13 -9.75
CA HIS A 53 0.81 4.58 -9.38
C HIS A 53 0.19 3.70 -10.47
N VAL A 54 0.74 3.74 -11.70
CA VAL A 54 0.34 2.93 -12.84
C VAL A 54 1.57 2.26 -13.44
N GLU A 55 1.50 0.95 -13.64
CA GLU A 55 2.55 0.15 -14.26
C GLU A 55 1.95 -0.89 -15.19
N LEU A 56 2.71 -1.31 -16.19
CA LEU A 56 2.37 -2.43 -17.05
C LEU A 56 3.49 -3.47 -17.04
N THR A 57 3.10 -4.74 -16.99
CA THR A 57 4.02 -5.86 -17.17
C THR A 57 3.52 -6.79 -18.27
N GLN A 58 4.43 -7.37 -19.03
CA GLN A 58 4.11 -8.36 -20.06
C GLN A 58 5.12 -9.49 -20.00
N ALA A 59 4.61 -10.73 -19.95
CA ALA A 59 5.43 -11.94 -19.80
C ALA A 59 6.48 -11.84 -18.67
N GLY A 60 6.08 -11.27 -17.52
CA GLY A 60 6.95 -11.10 -16.35
C GLY A 60 8.02 -10.01 -16.47
N THR A 61 7.98 -9.17 -17.51
CA THR A 61 8.89 -8.03 -17.71
C THR A 61 8.12 -6.72 -17.62
N GLN A 62 8.67 -5.72 -16.94
CA GLN A 62 8.07 -4.40 -16.85
C GLN A 62 8.19 -3.65 -18.19
N ILE A 63 7.08 -3.08 -18.65
CA ILE A 63 7.07 -2.22 -19.85
C ILE A 63 7.70 -0.86 -19.46
N PRO A 64 8.56 -0.26 -20.30
CA PRO A 64 9.10 1.08 -20.05
C PRO A 64 8.01 2.15 -19.91
N GLU A 65 8.17 3.08 -18.96
CA GLU A 65 7.15 4.11 -18.65
C GLU A 65 6.75 4.94 -19.88
N GLY A 66 7.68 5.26 -20.79
CA GLY A 66 7.41 6.04 -22.00
C GLY A 66 6.40 5.38 -22.97
N ASP A 67 6.26 4.06 -22.89
CA ASP A 67 5.43 3.27 -23.80
C ASP A 67 3.95 3.27 -23.41
N TYR A 68 3.62 3.75 -22.20
CA TYR A 68 2.24 3.85 -21.71
C TYR A 68 1.90 5.16 -20.99
N THR A 69 2.82 6.13 -21.03
CA THR A 69 2.61 7.45 -20.46
C THR A 69 2.63 8.56 -21.52
N ARG A 70 2.18 9.75 -21.12
CA ARG A 70 2.18 10.98 -21.88
C ARG A 70 2.71 12.14 -21.04
N VAL A 71 3.03 13.24 -21.72
CA VAL A 71 3.46 14.50 -21.11
C VAL A 71 2.26 15.44 -21.02
N HIS A 72 2.08 16.06 -19.86
CA HIS A 72 1.13 17.16 -19.67
C HIS A 72 1.88 18.48 -19.60
N THR A 73 1.39 19.49 -20.32
CA THR A 73 1.95 20.84 -20.27
C THR A 73 1.10 21.72 -19.38
N VAL A 74 1.66 22.17 -18.25
CA VAL A 74 0.99 23.06 -17.28
C VAL A 74 1.89 24.27 -17.06
N LEU A 75 1.35 25.47 -17.27
CA LEU A 75 2.11 26.73 -17.18
C LEU A 75 3.41 26.71 -18.02
N ALA A 76 3.31 26.20 -19.26
CA ALA A 76 4.43 26.02 -20.19
C ALA A 76 5.56 25.11 -19.66
N ARG A 77 5.29 24.29 -18.64
CA ARG A 77 6.23 23.29 -18.13
C ARG A 77 5.73 21.90 -18.51
N GLU A 78 6.62 21.10 -19.06
CA GLU A 78 6.37 19.71 -19.37
C GLU A 78 6.44 18.85 -18.11
N ASN A 79 5.42 18.03 -17.93
CA ASN A 79 5.31 17.11 -16.81
C ASN A 79 5.09 15.69 -17.38
N PRO A 80 6.14 14.85 -17.49
CA PRO A 80 6.07 13.52 -18.10
C PRO A 80 5.52 12.43 -17.17
N GLY A 81 5.01 11.32 -17.69
CA GLY A 81 4.68 10.14 -16.86
C GLY A 81 3.20 10.00 -16.49
N PHE A 82 2.33 10.85 -17.01
CA PHE A 82 0.87 10.69 -16.81
C PHE A 82 0.37 9.50 -17.62
N ALA A 83 -0.57 8.75 -17.07
CA ALA A 83 -1.22 7.65 -17.78
C ALA A 83 -1.74 8.11 -19.14
N ASP A 84 -1.43 7.35 -20.18
CA ASP A 84 -2.03 7.49 -21.51
C ASP A 84 -3.05 6.36 -21.71
N PRO A 85 -4.37 6.63 -21.59
CA PRO A 85 -5.39 5.59 -21.67
C PRO A 85 -5.36 4.79 -22.96
N ALA A 86 -5.07 5.43 -24.09
CA ALA A 86 -5.05 4.78 -25.39
C ALA A 86 -3.89 3.78 -25.48
N LYS A 87 -2.68 4.18 -25.02
CA LYS A 87 -1.53 3.29 -24.97
C LYS A 87 -1.74 2.13 -23.99
N ILE A 88 -2.32 2.41 -22.81
CA ILE A 88 -2.59 1.40 -21.78
C ILE A 88 -3.59 0.36 -22.29
N ILE A 89 -4.70 0.79 -22.89
CA ILE A 89 -5.71 -0.12 -23.47
C ILE A 89 -5.09 -0.97 -24.59
N ALA A 90 -4.28 -0.37 -25.47
CA ALA A 90 -3.59 -1.09 -26.52
C ALA A 90 -2.63 -2.15 -25.94
N ALA A 91 -1.86 -1.80 -24.91
CA ALA A 91 -0.96 -2.73 -24.25
C ALA A 91 -1.70 -3.90 -23.59
N ILE A 92 -2.80 -3.62 -22.87
CA ILE A 92 -3.68 -4.67 -22.31
C ILE A 92 -4.22 -5.56 -23.43
N GLY A 93 -4.68 -4.98 -24.54
CA GLY A 93 -5.14 -5.74 -25.72
C GLY A 93 -4.06 -6.64 -26.35
N SER A 94 -2.78 -6.32 -26.14
CA SER A 94 -1.63 -7.13 -26.57
C SER A 94 -1.11 -8.13 -25.53
N GLY A 95 -1.80 -8.29 -24.39
CA GLY A 95 -1.44 -9.27 -23.37
C GLY A 95 -0.74 -8.69 -22.13
N ALA A 96 -0.59 -7.37 -22.01
CA ALA A 96 -0.01 -6.76 -20.82
C ALA A 96 -0.98 -6.80 -19.62
N THR A 97 -0.43 -6.98 -18.43
CA THR A 97 -1.14 -6.80 -17.15
C THR A 97 -0.94 -5.38 -16.65
N LEU A 98 -2.05 -4.70 -16.37
CA LEU A 98 -2.08 -3.43 -15.65
C LEU A 98 -1.96 -3.68 -14.15
N LEU A 99 -1.08 -2.90 -13.51
CA LEU A 99 -0.94 -2.80 -12.07
C LEU A 99 -1.16 -1.35 -11.65
N LEU A 100 -2.17 -1.13 -10.81
CA LEU A 100 -2.37 0.12 -10.11
C LEU A 100 -1.87 -0.02 -8.68
N ARG A 101 -0.89 0.80 -8.30
CA ARG A 101 -0.27 0.75 -6.98
C ARG A 101 -0.93 1.70 -6.01
N ASN A 102 -0.87 1.31 -4.74
CA ASN A 102 -1.28 2.13 -3.60
C ASN A 102 -2.64 2.78 -3.83
N VAL A 103 -3.63 1.97 -4.21
CA VAL A 103 -4.98 2.41 -4.57
C VAL A 103 -5.60 3.23 -3.43
N GLU A 104 -5.25 2.92 -2.18
CA GLU A 104 -5.66 3.66 -0.98
C GLU A 104 -5.20 5.12 -0.96
N GLN A 105 -4.22 5.53 -1.78
CA GLN A 105 -3.73 6.91 -1.81
C GLN A 105 -4.56 7.84 -2.71
N TRP A 106 -5.30 7.29 -3.66
CA TRP A 106 -6.03 8.06 -4.66
C TRP A 106 -7.49 7.63 -4.84
N HIS A 107 -7.88 6.46 -4.34
CA HIS A 107 -9.26 6.00 -4.33
C HIS A 107 -9.83 5.95 -2.90
N ARG A 108 -10.75 6.87 -2.60
CA ARG A 108 -11.29 7.10 -1.24
C ARG A 108 -11.89 5.84 -0.62
N SER A 109 -12.77 5.14 -1.31
CA SER A 109 -13.45 3.98 -0.73
C SER A 109 -12.49 2.85 -0.41
N THR A 110 -11.37 2.74 -1.16
CA THR A 110 -10.28 1.82 -0.84
C THR A 110 -9.46 2.31 0.35
N ALA A 111 -9.25 3.63 0.48
CA ALA A 111 -8.60 4.21 1.66
C ALA A 111 -9.36 3.89 2.96
N ASP A 112 -10.68 4.08 2.94
CA ASP A 112 -11.55 3.77 4.07
C ASP A 112 -11.49 2.27 4.42
N LEU A 113 -11.53 1.39 3.41
CA LEU A 113 -11.35 -0.06 3.59
C LEU A 113 -10.00 -0.41 4.24
N CYS A 114 -8.90 0.13 3.72
CA CYS A 114 -7.57 -0.17 4.24
C CYS A 114 -7.39 0.35 5.67
N ALA A 115 -7.97 1.51 6.00
CA ALA A 115 -7.94 2.06 7.36
C ALA A 115 -8.74 1.20 8.35
N ASP A 116 -9.94 0.76 7.98
CA ASP A 116 -10.77 -0.15 8.79
C ASP A 116 -10.00 -1.45 9.12
N LEU A 117 -9.44 -2.09 8.09
CA LEU A 117 -8.67 -3.33 8.27
C LEU A 117 -7.38 -3.13 9.04
N ALA A 118 -6.69 -2.00 8.82
CA ALA A 118 -5.47 -1.70 9.56
C ALA A 118 -5.76 -1.53 11.05
N ALA A 119 -6.90 -0.91 11.39
CA ALA A 119 -7.36 -0.79 12.77
C ALA A 119 -7.77 -2.15 13.35
N GLU A 120 -8.45 -2.99 12.58
CA GLU A 120 -8.86 -4.35 13.01
C GLU A 120 -7.65 -5.28 13.25
N LEU A 121 -6.66 -5.25 12.35
CA LEU A 121 -5.50 -6.15 12.37
C LEU A 121 -4.32 -5.62 13.18
N GLY A 122 -4.29 -4.33 13.49
CA GLY A 122 -3.11 -3.68 14.10
C GLY A 122 -1.88 -3.67 13.19
N GLN A 123 -2.09 -3.77 11.87
CA GLN A 123 -1.05 -3.83 10.85
C GLN A 123 -1.36 -2.88 9.70
N ARG A 124 -0.32 -2.35 9.03
CA ARG A 124 -0.50 -1.48 7.88
C ARG A 124 -1.03 -2.29 6.69
N VAL A 125 -2.00 -1.73 5.96
CA VAL A 125 -2.61 -2.34 4.77
C VAL A 125 -2.42 -1.42 3.56
N GLU A 126 -1.89 -1.97 2.48
CA GLU A 126 -1.80 -1.30 1.18
C GLU A 126 -2.66 -2.02 0.14
N ALA A 127 -3.14 -1.29 -0.85
CA ALA A 127 -4.00 -1.82 -1.90
C ALA A 127 -3.34 -1.75 -3.30
N PHE A 128 -3.49 -2.82 -4.06
CA PHE A 128 -3.02 -2.94 -5.44
C PHE A 128 -4.16 -3.47 -6.30
N PHE A 129 -4.37 -2.90 -7.47
CA PHE A 129 -5.39 -3.40 -8.40
C PHE A 129 -4.74 -3.94 -9.66
N PHE A 130 -5.14 -5.13 -10.07
CA PHE A 130 -4.59 -5.80 -11.25
C PHE A 130 -5.67 -6.02 -12.29
N VAL A 131 -5.33 -5.78 -13.56
CA VAL A 131 -6.14 -6.21 -14.71
C VAL A 131 -5.26 -7.01 -15.65
N THR A 132 -5.61 -8.28 -15.85
CA THR A 132 -4.87 -9.20 -16.72
C THR A 132 -5.81 -9.73 -17.82
N PRO A 133 -5.47 -9.57 -19.11
CA PRO A 133 -6.25 -10.11 -20.22
C PRO A 133 -6.14 -11.64 -20.30
N PRO A 134 -7.03 -12.33 -21.05
CA PRO A 134 -6.96 -13.77 -21.27
C PRO A 134 -5.58 -14.22 -21.81
N GLY A 135 -5.12 -15.40 -21.38
CA GLY A 135 -3.78 -15.93 -21.66
C GLY A 135 -2.63 -15.17 -20.98
N GLY A 136 -2.92 -14.11 -20.23
CA GLY A 136 -1.92 -13.27 -19.58
C GLY A 136 -1.41 -13.82 -18.25
N GLN A 137 -0.11 -13.63 -18.01
CA GLN A 137 0.54 -13.81 -16.72
C GLN A 137 1.34 -12.55 -16.38
N GLY A 138 0.87 -11.80 -15.38
CA GLY A 138 1.48 -10.52 -15.01
C GLY A 138 2.84 -10.66 -14.34
N LEU A 139 2.96 -11.61 -13.40
CA LEU A 139 4.16 -11.83 -12.61
C LEU A 139 4.60 -13.30 -12.70
N ALA A 140 5.92 -13.52 -12.70
CA ALA A 140 6.50 -14.84 -12.51
C ALA A 140 6.20 -15.36 -11.09
N VAL A 141 6.49 -16.64 -10.82
CA VAL A 141 6.42 -17.17 -9.45
C VAL A 141 7.31 -16.32 -8.53
N HIS A 142 6.74 -15.78 -7.46
CA HIS A 142 7.44 -14.87 -6.54
C HIS A 142 6.92 -15.02 -5.11
N ARG A 143 7.66 -14.44 -4.17
CA ARG A 143 7.29 -14.34 -2.75
C ARG A 143 7.17 -12.87 -2.36
N ASP A 144 6.14 -12.55 -1.59
CA ASP A 144 5.93 -11.22 -1.03
C ASP A 144 6.28 -11.17 0.45
N ASP A 145 6.71 -9.99 0.92
CA ASP A 145 6.99 -9.67 2.31
C ASP A 145 5.75 -9.33 3.15
N ALA A 146 4.55 -9.57 2.61
CA ALA A 146 3.27 -9.28 3.23
C ALA A 146 2.32 -10.48 3.15
N ASP A 147 1.41 -10.57 4.11
CA ASP A 147 0.21 -11.40 3.99
C ASP A 147 -0.71 -10.76 2.94
N VAL A 148 -1.34 -11.55 2.06
CA VAL A 148 -2.19 -11.01 0.97
C VAL A 148 -3.61 -11.52 1.13
N LEU A 149 -4.57 -10.59 1.15
CA LEU A 149 -5.98 -10.87 0.90
C LEU A 149 -6.37 -10.27 -0.44
N LEU A 150 -6.77 -11.09 -1.40
CA LEU A 150 -7.21 -10.61 -2.71
C LEU A 150 -8.67 -10.92 -2.97
N ILE A 151 -9.38 -9.95 -3.52
CA ILE A 151 -10.80 -10.01 -3.85
C ILE A 151 -10.90 -10.04 -5.38
N GLN A 152 -11.47 -11.11 -5.93
CA GLN A 152 -11.67 -11.19 -7.37
C GLN A 152 -12.88 -10.32 -7.77
N VAL A 153 -12.63 -9.31 -8.60
CA VAL A 153 -13.59 -8.26 -8.94
C VAL A 153 -14.28 -8.53 -10.27
N ALA A 154 -13.57 -9.12 -11.24
CA ALA A 154 -14.14 -9.49 -12.53
C ALA A 154 -13.47 -10.75 -13.11
N GLY A 155 -14.26 -11.56 -13.80
CA GLY A 155 -13.86 -12.84 -14.39
C GLY A 155 -13.23 -13.80 -13.38
N SER A 156 -12.15 -14.47 -13.78
CA SER A 156 -11.47 -15.47 -12.97
C SER A 156 -9.97 -15.56 -13.25
N LYS A 157 -9.21 -16.05 -12.26
CA LYS A 157 -7.77 -16.27 -12.37
C LYS A 157 -7.38 -17.60 -11.74
N ARG A 158 -6.54 -18.39 -12.41
CA ARG A 158 -5.95 -19.60 -11.80
C ARG A 158 -4.76 -19.18 -10.95
N TRP A 159 -4.82 -19.51 -9.67
CA TRP A 159 -3.75 -19.28 -8.70
C TRP A 159 -3.07 -20.59 -8.33
N SER A 160 -1.75 -20.55 -8.25
CA SER A 160 -0.92 -21.60 -7.67
C SER A 160 -0.15 -21.01 -6.50
N VAL A 161 -0.34 -21.56 -5.31
CA VAL A 161 0.33 -21.14 -4.07
C VAL A 161 1.08 -22.32 -3.48
N HIS A 162 2.36 -22.11 -3.20
CA HIS A 162 3.32 -23.08 -2.70
C HIS A 162 3.76 -22.71 -1.29
N GLY A 163 4.38 -23.65 -0.59
CA GLY A 163 4.87 -23.44 0.78
C GLY A 163 5.84 -22.26 0.92
N GLY A 164 5.86 -21.67 2.11
CA GLY A 164 6.86 -20.70 2.54
C GLY A 164 8.26 -21.32 2.73
N PRO A 165 9.30 -20.50 2.89
CA PRO A 165 10.64 -20.97 3.23
C PRO A 165 10.70 -21.54 4.66
N ASP A 166 11.61 -22.48 4.91
CA ASP A 166 11.78 -23.14 6.21
C ASP A 166 12.46 -22.26 7.28
N ASN A 167 13.01 -21.11 6.90
CA ASN A 167 13.68 -20.18 7.81
C ASN A 167 13.44 -18.72 7.44
N GLU A 168 13.84 -17.81 8.33
CA GLU A 168 13.62 -16.37 8.22
C GLU A 168 14.58 -15.65 7.26
N GLN A 169 15.62 -16.34 6.76
CA GLN A 169 16.64 -15.79 5.85
C GLN A 169 16.19 -15.89 4.40
N TRP A 170 15.06 -15.28 4.08
CA TRP A 170 14.50 -15.21 2.74
C TRP A 170 14.31 -13.76 2.31
N GLN A 171 14.17 -13.55 1.00
CA GLN A 171 13.94 -12.22 0.43
C GLN A 171 12.67 -12.23 -0.42
N PRO A 172 11.90 -11.12 -0.43
CA PRO A 172 10.77 -10.98 -1.35
C PRO A 172 11.30 -10.82 -2.77
N GLN A 173 11.19 -11.87 -3.56
CA GLN A 173 11.74 -11.89 -4.92
C GLN A 173 11.07 -12.97 -5.78
N LYS A 174 11.39 -12.91 -7.08
CA LYS A 174 11.13 -13.99 -8.03
C LYS A 174 11.80 -15.29 -7.57
N VAL A 175 11.05 -16.39 -7.61
CA VAL A 175 11.57 -17.73 -7.35
C VAL A 175 12.20 -18.27 -8.64
N THR A 176 13.48 -18.65 -8.58
CA THR A 176 14.26 -19.13 -9.73
C THR A 176 14.41 -20.66 -9.78
N GLY A 177 14.05 -21.36 -8.71
CA GLY A 177 14.05 -22.83 -8.62
C GLY A 177 12.64 -23.41 -8.50
N ASP A 178 12.57 -24.70 -8.20
CA ASP A 178 11.29 -25.38 -7.92
C ASP A 178 10.71 -24.87 -6.59
N PRO A 179 9.51 -24.23 -6.59
CA PRO A 179 8.85 -23.80 -5.35
C PRO A 179 8.24 -24.97 -4.55
N GLY A 180 8.36 -26.22 -5.04
CA GLY A 180 7.73 -27.40 -4.48
C GLY A 180 6.29 -27.59 -4.98
N PRO A 181 5.58 -28.64 -4.55
CA PRO A 181 4.19 -28.84 -4.94
C PRO A 181 3.29 -27.70 -4.44
N PRO A 182 2.25 -27.30 -5.21
CA PRO A 182 1.31 -26.30 -4.75
C PRO A 182 0.49 -26.83 -3.57
N LEU A 183 0.40 -26.03 -2.51
CA LEU A 183 -0.53 -26.24 -1.40
C LEU A 183 -1.96 -25.88 -1.79
N LEU A 184 -2.11 -24.94 -2.74
CA LEU A 184 -3.36 -24.55 -3.34
C LEU A 184 -3.15 -24.35 -4.84
N SER A 185 -3.98 -25.00 -5.65
CA SER A 185 -4.09 -24.72 -7.08
C SER A 185 -5.56 -24.62 -7.44
N ASN A 186 -6.09 -23.40 -7.47
CA ASN A 186 -7.52 -23.19 -7.63
C ASN A 186 -7.80 -22.01 -8.56
N ARG A 187 -8.96 -22.05 -9.20
CA ARG A 187 -9.48 -20.88 -9.92
C ARG A 187 -10.28 -20.05 -8.93
N VAL A 188 -9.97 -18.76 -8.86
CA VAL A 188 -10.69 -17.78 -8.03
C VAL A 188 -11.61 -17.00 -8.95
N HIS A 189 -12.90 -17.04 -8.64
CA HIS A 189 -13.98 -16.43 -9.41
C HIS A 189 -14.46 -15.12 -8.77
N THR A 190 -15.13 -14.29 -9.56
CA THR A 190 -15.69 -13.02 -9.09
C THR A 190 -16.50 -13.19 -7.80
N GLY A 191 -16.21 -12.36 -6.81
CA GLY A 191 -16.81 -12.43 -5.48
C GLY A 191 -16.07 -13.34 -4.49
N GLU A 192 -15.15 -14.18 -4.93
CA GLU A 192 -14.32 -14.99 -4.03
C GLU A 192 -13.12 -14.19 -3.52
N VAL A 193 -12.64 -14.60 -2.34
CA VAL A 193 -11.46 -14.02 -1.69
C VAL A 193 -10.39 -15.08 -1.51
N LEU A 194 -9.17 -14.81 -1.93
CA LEU A 194 -8.01 -15.68 -1.70
C LEU A 194 -7.07 -15.04 -0.66
N TYR A 195 -6.75 -15.82 0.37
CA TYR A 195 -5.69 -15.50 1.31
C TYR A 195 -4.39 -16.23 0.95
N ILE A 196 -3.28 -15.49 0.93
CA ILE A 196 -1.94 -16.02 0.72
C ILE A 196 -1.07 -15.57 1.90
N PRO A 197 -0.52 -16.49 2.70
CA PRO A 197 0.37 -16.13 3.79
C PRO A 197 1.64 -15.44 3.32
N ARG A 198 2.17 -14.54 4.14
CA ARG A 198 3.50 -13.93 3.92
C ARG A 198 4.54 -14.99 3.59
N ALA A 199 5.44 -14.66 2.67
CA ALA A 199 6.51 -15.53 2.18
C ALA A 199 6.07 -16.71 1.31
N PHE A 200 4.77 -16.99 1.12
CA PHE A 200 4.35 -18.11 0.28
C PHE A 200 4.54 -17.78 -1.19
N ALA A 201 5.12 -18.73 -1.93
CA ALA A 201 5.44 -18.53 -3.34
C ALA A 201 4.16 -18.69 -4.13
N HIS A 202 3.90 -17.79 -5.06
CA HIS A 202 2.67 -17.85 -5.82
C HIS A 202 2.81 -17.28 -7.22
N SER A 203 1.90 -17.71 -8.07
CA SER A 203 1.71 -17.19 -9.42
C SER A 203 0.23 -17.24 -9.79
N ALA A 204 -0.15 -16.42 -10.78
CA ALA A 204 -1.51 -16.35 -11.24
C ALA A 204 -1.59 -16.15 -12.76
N VAL A 205 -2.45 -16.91 -13.42
CA VAL A 205 -2.68 -16.85 -14.86
C VAL A 205 -4.16 -16.58 -15.12
N ALA A 206 -4.46 -15.57 -15.94
CA ALA A 206 -5.81 -15.40 -16.47
C ALA A 206 -5.93 -16.32 -17.71
N GLU A 207 -6.73 -17.37 -17.63
CA GLU A 207 -6.76 -18.41 -18.67
C GLU A 207 -7.71 -17.99 -19.80
N ASP A 208 -9.01 -18.01 -19.56
CA ASP A 208 -10.03 -17.94 -20.62
C ASP A 208 -10.69 -16.56 -20.77
N GLU A 209 -10.64 -15.73 -19.72
CA GLU A 209 -11.34 -14.45 -19.64
C GLU A 209 -10.47 -13.38 -18.98
N ILE A 210 -10.91 -12.12 -19.06
CA ILE A 210 -10.26 -11.03 -18.34
C ILE A 210 -10.35 -11.28 -16.84
N SER A 211 -9.26 -11.04 -16.12
CA SER A 211 -9.23 -11.07 -14.66
C SER A 211 -8.99 -9.67 -14.13
N ALA A 212 -9.81 -9.25 -13.18
CA ALA A 212 -9.55 -8.08 -12.35
C ALA A 212 -9.63 -8.44 -10.87
N HIS A 213 -8.67 -7.99 -10.06
CA HIS A 213 -8.70 -8.20 -8.61
C HIS A 213 -8.06 -7.06 -7.83
N LEU A 214 -8.56 -6.84 -6.63
CA LEU A 214 -7.98 -5.96 -5.61
C LEU A 214 -7.17 -6.82 -4.65
N SER A 215 -5.86 -6.62 -4.58
CA SER A 215 -4.96 -7.23 -3.61
C SER A 215 -4.69 -6.27 -2.46
N LEU A 216 -4.90 -6.74 -1.23
CA LEU A 216 -4.62 -6.03 0.00
C LEU A 216 -3.44 -6.71 0.68
N THR A 217 -2.32 -5.99 0.78
CA THR A 217 -1.11 -6.49 1.43
C THR A 217 -1.07 -6.00 2.87
N ILE A 218 -1.07 -6.94 3.81
CA ILE A 218 -1.01 -6.69 5.24
C ILE A 218 0.45 -6.82 5.66
N ARG A 219 1.08 -5.69 5.97
CA ARG A 219 2.51 -5.60 6.24
C ARG A 219 2.80 -5.83 7.72
N GLU A 220 3.75 -6.71 7.99
CA GLU A 220 4.36 -6.86 9.31
C GLU A 220 5.57 -5.93 9.45
N VAL A 221 5.96 -5.65 10.69
CA VAL A 221 7.19 -4.91 11.00
C VAL A 221 8.41 -5.72 10.55
N ALA A 222 9.30 -5.09 9.78
CA ALA A 222 10.59 -5.68 9.43
C ALA A 222 11.67 -5.35 10.48
N GLU A 223 12.78 -6.09 10.51
CA GLU A 223 13.91 -5.77 11.39
C GLU A 223 14.45 -4.35 11.16
N SER A 224 14.44 -3.88 9.91
CA SER A 224 14.84 -2.52 9.57
C SER A 224 13.93 -1.46 10.20
N ASP A 225 12.64 -1.76 10.39
CA ASP A 225 11.72 -0.88 11.12
C ASP A 225 12.05 -0.85 12.61
N LEU A 226 12.48 -1.98 13.20
CA LEU A 226 12.96 -2.04 14.60
C LEU A 226 14.22 -1.19 14.77
N VAL A 227 15.23 -1.37 13.91
CA VAL A 227 16.47 -0.58 13.96
C VAL A 227 16.17 0.91 13.84
N ARG A 228 15.37 1.32 12.86
CA ARG A 228 15.00 2.73 12.67
C ARG A 228 14.24 3.29 13.88
N THR A 229 13.37 2.49 14.49
CA THR A 229 12.59 2.91 15.66
C THR A 229 13.48 3.06 16.90
N ALA A 230 14.41 2.13 17.12
CA ALA A 230 15.39 2.20 18.20
C ALA A 230 16.29 3.44 18.06
N LEU A 231 16.81 3.71 16.86
CA LEU A 231 17.62 4.91 16.58
C LEU A 231 16.82 6.20 16.85
N ARG A 232 15.57 6.27 16.37
CA ARG A 232 14.69 7.43 16.63
C ARG A 232 14.43 7.61 18.13
N HIS A 233 14.21 6.52 18.87
CA HIS A 233 14.01 6.56 20.32
C HIS A 233 15.25 7.07 21.05
N ALA A 234 16.43 6.59 20.66
CA ALA A 234 17.72 6.99 21.25
C ALA A 234 18.04 8.46 20.96
N MET A 235 17.74 8.93 19.75
CA MET A 235 18.00 10.32 19.34
C MET A 235 17.03 11.35 19.94
N ALA A 236 15.88 10.90 20.48
CA ALA A 236 14.90 11.81 21.06
C ALA A 236 15.50 12.63 22.21
N GLY A 237 15.31 13.95 22.20
CA GLY A 237 15.81 14.87 23.23
C GLY A 237 17.25 15.35 23.04
N LEU A 238 17.99 14.86 22.02
CA LEU A 238 19.34 15.37 21.73
C LEU A 238 19.31 16.84 21.24
N PRO A 239 20.23 17.70 21.70
CA PRO A 239 20.33 19.07 21.22
C PRO A 239 20.83 19.13 19.77
N GLN A 240 20.01 19.65 18.85
CA GLN A 240 20.34 19.71 17.40
C GLN A 240 21.04 21.01 16.97
N ALA A 241 20.93 22.08 17.76
CA ALA A 241 21.36 23.42 17.36
C ALA A 241 22.76 23.83 17.84
N ALA A 242 23.41 23.04 18.71
CA ALA A 242 24.72 23.38 19.24
C ALA A 242 25.79 23.41 18.13
N ARG A 243 26.69 24.39 18.20
CA ARG A 243 27.85 24.54 17.29
C ARG A 243 29.11 24.78 18.12
N PRO A 244 29.73 23.71 18.67
CA PRO A 244 30.97 23.83 19.44
C PRO A 244 32.09 24.43 18.58
N LEU A 245 32.87 25.35 19.14
CA LEU A 245 33.90 26.12 18.42
C LEU A 245 35.34 25.63 18.68
N SER A 246 35.51 24.57 19.47
CA SER A 246 36.82 23.97 19.79
C SER A 246 36.74 22.45 19.81
N GLU A 247 37.89 21.81 19.62
CA GLU A 247 38.02 20.35 19.66
C GLU A 247 37.60 19.77 21.03
N GLU A 248 38.02 20.38 22.14
CA GLU A 248 37.61 19.99 23.50
C GLU A 248 36.07 20.01 23.65
N ARG A 249 35.40 21.08 23.20
CA ARG A 249 33.94 21.18 23.28
C ARG A 249 33.23 20.23 22.32
N LEU A 250 33.86 19.87 21.19
CA LEU A 250 33.37 18.83 20.29
C LEU A 250 33.46 17.46 20.97
N LEU A 251 34.57 17.14 21.62
CA LEU A 251 34.76 15.90 22.38
C LEU A 251 33.74 15.78 23.52
N ASP A 252 33.52 16.84 24.29
CA ASP A 252 32.49 16.86 25.33
C ASP A 252 31.08 16.63 24.75
N SER A 253 30.81 17.18 23.57
CA SER A 253 29.52 16.99 22.88
C SER A 253 29.37 15.56 22.39
N ALA A 254 30.44 14.94 21.88
CA ALA A 254 30.46 13.53 21.51
C ALA A 254 30.23 12.63 22.74
N ALA A 255 30.92 12.90 23.85
CA ALA A 255 30.75 12.16 25.10
C ALA A 255 29.31 12.22 25.63
N ARG A 256 28.71 13.42 25.70
CA ARG A 256 27.30 13.58 26.07
C ARG A 256 26.34 12.87 25.12
N THR A 257 26.62 12.90 23.82
CA THR A 257 25.79 12.21 22.82
C THR A 257 25.83 10.71 23.03
N LEU A 258 27.02 10.13 23.21
CA LEU A 258 27.17 8.69 23.46
C LEU A 258 26.51 8.26 24.78
N ASP A 259 26.66 9.05 25.85
CA ASP A 259 26.04 8.80 27.15
C ASP A 259 24.50 8.83 27.08
N HIS A 260 23.94 9.84 26.40
CA HIS A 260 22.51 9.94 26.14
C HIS A 260 21.99 8.74 25.34
N LEU A 261 22.65 8.39 24.23
CA LEU A 261 22.24 7.26 23.40
C LEU A 261 22.27 5.94 24.19
N ARG A 262 23.33 5.68 24.97
CA ARG A 262 23.43 4.50 25.83
C ARG A 262 22.31 4.46 26.86
N THR A 263 22.11 5.53 27.62
CA THR A 263 21.08 5.61 28.65
C THR A 263 19.68 5.39 28.08
N ARG A 264 19.38 5.97 26.90
CA ARG A 264 18.09 5.79 26.23
C ARG A 264 17.88 4.37 25.71
N LEU A 265 18.93 3.73 25.20
CA LEU A 265 18.86 2.34 24.73
C LEU A 265 18.81 1.34 25.89
N ASP A 266 19.54 1.57 26.98
CA ASP A 266 19.54 0.73 28.17
C ASP A 266 18.15 0.68 28.85
N GLY A 267 17.39 1.77 28.75
CA GLY A 267 16.01 1.83 29.26
C GLY A 267 14.93 1.34 28.29
N LEU A 268 15.29 0.86 27.09
CA LEU A 268 14.33 0.45 26.07
C LEU A 268 14.11 -1.07 26.07
N GLU A 269 12.93 -1.50 26.52
CA GLU A 269 12.55 -2.91 26.52
C GLU A 269 12.18 -3.42 25.12
N PRO A 270 12.47 -4.69 24.77
CA PRO A 270 12.14 -5.25 23.45
C PRO A 270 10.65 -5.14 23.08
N LYS A 271 9.75 -5.35 24.04
CA LYS A 271 8.29 -5.25 23.83
C LYS A 271 7.86 -3.82 23.48
N ASP A 272 8.52 -2.82 24.06
CA ASP A 272 8.21 -1.41 23.83
C ASP A 272 8.76 -0.95 22.50
N LEU A 273 9.94 -1.45 22.10
CA LEU A 273 10.48 -1.24 20.77
C LEU A 273 9.55 -1.82 19.70
N LEU A 274 9.12 -3.08 19.85
CA LEU A 274 8.21 -3.72 18.91
C LEU A 274 6.88 -2.97 18.80
N ARG A 275 6.28 -2.60 19.94
CA ARG A 275 5.06 -1.79 19.97
C ARG A 275 5.25 -0.45 19.29
N ALA A 276 6.33 0.28 19.59
CA ALA A 276 6.62 1.56 18.96
C ALA A 276 6.84 1.43 17.45
N ALA A 277 7.44 0.33 16.98
CA ALA A 277 7.62 0.07 15.57
C ALA A 277 6.29 -0.22 14.85
N ARG A 278 5.40 -1.00 15.48
CA ARG A 278 4.02 -1.23 15.00
C ARG A 278 3.23 0.08 14.93
N ASP A 279 3.25 0.86 16.00
CA ASP A 279 2.59 2.17 16.07
C ASP A 279 3.14 3.12 14.99
N ALA A 280 4.45 3.15 14.77
CA ALA A 280 5.06 3.95 13.73
C ALA A 280 4.71 3.45 12.32
N SER A 281 4.53 2.13 12.15
CA SER A 281 4.06 1.56 10.89
C SER A 281 2.61 1.94 10.60
N LEU A 282 1.73 1.85 11.60
CA LEU A 282 0.33 2.25 11.50
C LEU A 282 0.16 3.75 11.26
N ARG A 283 1.01 4.61 11.82
CA ARG A 283 1.01 6.05 11.48
C ARG A 283 1.37 6.34 10.02
N ARG A 284 1.98 5.39 9.30
CA ARG A 284 2.20 5.46 7.85
C ARG A 284 1.02 4.91 7.05
N GLN A 285 -0.01 4.38 7.71
CA GLN A 285 -1.28 4.11 7.05
C GLN A 285 -1.80 5.44 6.50
N THR A 286 -2.27 5.44 5.25
CA THR A 286 -2.93 6.61 4.70
C THR A 286 -4.15 6.90 5.57
N GLU A 287 -4.15 8.03 6.27
CA GLU A 287 -5.32 8.50 6.99
C GLU A 287 -6.48 8.65 6.00
N PRO A 288 -7.72 8.30 6.39
CA PRO A 288 -8.89 8.53 5.56
C PRO A 288 -8.90 9.97 5.05
N ILE A 289 -9.03 10.16 3.74
CA ILE A 289 -9.07 11.51 3.16
C ILE A 289 -10.28 12.22 3.79
N PRO A 290 -10.14 13.36 4.48
CA PRO A 290 -11.30 14.02 5.09
C PRO A 290 -12.36 14.35 4.04
N ARG A 291 -13.65 14.24 4.37
CA ARG A 291 -14.69 14.86 3.52
C ARG A 291 -14.54 16.36 3.66
N LEU A 292 -14.04 16.99 2.61
CA LEU A 292 -13.96 18.44 2.55
C LEU A 292 -15.38 18.99 2.42
N GLY A 293 -15.94 19.47 3.52
CA GLY A 293 -17.17 20.23 3.52
C GLY A 293 -16.93 21.64 2.98
N ILE A 294 -16.47 21.78 1.73
CA ILE A 294 -16.07 23.08 1.15
C ILE A 294 -17.22 24.08 1.26
N GLU A 295 -18.44 23.66 0.99
CA GLU A 295 -19.63 24.51 1.17
C GLU A 295 -19.90 24.88 2.63
N ALA A 296 -19.66 23.96 3.57
CA ALA A 296 -19.80 24.26 4.98
C ALA A 296 -18.72 25.23 5.46
N ALA A 297 -17.48 25.07 4.97
CA ALA A 297 -16.35 25.92 5.27
C ALA A 297 -16.49 27.33 4.67
N SER A 298 -17.08 27.46 3.47
CA SER A 298 -17.32 28.76 2.84
C SER A 298 -18.42 29.56 3.54
N ARG A 299 -19.42 28.88 4.12
CA ARG A 299 -20.50 29.52 4.90
C ARG A 299 -20.01 30.14 6.22
N THR A 300 -18.92 29.66 6.80
CA THR A 300 -18.31 30.23 8.01
C THR A 300 -17.47 31.48 7.71
N ALA A 301 -17.06 31.67 6.46
CA ALA A 301 -16.36 32.86 5.99
C ALA A 301 -17.36 33.94 5.53
N ALA A 302 -18.31 34.31 6.39
CA ALA A 302 -19.09 35.52 6.14
C ALA A 302 -18.14 36.72 6.22
N PHE A 303 -17.80 37.28 5.05
CA PHE A 303 -17.10 38.54 4.92
C PHE A 303 -17.84 39.58 5.76
N ARG A 304 -17.22 40.04 6.86
CA ARG A 304 -17.66 41.24 7.57
C ARG A 304 -17.00 42.42 6.85
N PRO A 305 -17.72 43.20 6.01
CA PRO A 305 -17.18 44.48 5.59
C PRO A 305 -16.96 45.32 6.84
N ASP A 306 -15.76 45.88 7.01
CA ASP A 306 -15.44 46.80 8.09
C ASP A 306 -16.41 47.99 8.05
N THR A 307 -17.38 48.00 8.95
CA THR A 307 -18.21 49.17 9.22
C THR A 307 -17.48 50.05 10.22
N ALA A 308 -16.53 50.87 9.76
CA ALA A 308 -16.08 52.07 10.47
C ALA A 308 -15.24 52.98 9.56
N GLY A 309 -15.92 53.70 8.67
CA GLY A 309 -15.41 55.00 8.22
C GLY A 309 -15.61 56.01 9.35
N THR A 310 -14.58 56.25 10.15
CA THR A 310 -14.56 57.36 11.10
C THR A 310 -14.38 58.66 10.30
N PRO A 311 -15.28 59.66 10.40
CA PRO A 311 -15.05 60.94 9.74
C PRO A 311 -13.89 61.67 10.45
N PHE A 312 -12.96 62.21 9.67
CA PHE A 312 -11.89 63.08 10.17
C PHE A 312 -12.51 64.30 10.86
N PRO A 313 -12.02 64.71 12.05
CA PRO A 313 -12.49 65.94 12.67
C PRO A 313 -11.95 67.15 11.89
N ALA A 314 -12.84 68.11 11.64
CA ALA A 314 -12.50 69.43 11.15
C ALA A 314 -12.16 70.35 12.32
N GLU A 315 -11.04 71.08 12.15
CA GLU A 315 -10.44 72.15 12.96
C GLU A 315 -9.90 71.82 14.36
#